data_AF-A0A0R3UNC6-F1
#
_entry.id   AF-A0A0R3UNC6-F1
#
_cell.length_a   1.000
_cell.length_b   1.000
_cell.length_c   1.000
_cell.angle_alpha   90.00
_cell.angle_beta   90.00
_cell.angle_gamma   90.00
#
_symmetry.space_group_name_H-M   'P 1'
#
loop_
_entity.id
_entity.type
_entity.pdbx_description
1 polymer ?
#
loop_
_entity_poly.entity_id
_entity_poly.type
_entity_poly.pdbx_seq_one_letter_code
_entity_poly.pdbx_strand_id
1 'polypeptide(L)'
;MGCEFSGHHMSSYSGSSRPYTPQGTPSSSTCDSSSAKLAGGATLQGTVERRGSLLLPSRRTLTRQRTIEQVVHAAVVKRQPLHEYFSEFEKDVLISTWKALLLYTNEHGALIFRLAAEMCPELKAAYNVEFDRDDEIVFSSYALQYSRAYVSLIDDAILSLEDPQEGFYDSVLIAGASQAAIPHMKPDYFKVFKRATLTTWEGLLGEEFTGDVKSAWQTLLDYVVAVMAEGSRVFVEEERRSTLNASEDDKVDEHCCVNHRLDFAAPTTRKQ
;
A
#
# COMPACT_ATOMS: atom_id res chain seq x y z
N MET A 1 54.48 -35.34 -8.66
CA MET A 1 54.93 -34.20 -7.84
C MET A 1 53.72 -33.68 -7.11
N GLY A 2 53.58 -34.08 -5.85
CA GLY A 2 52.51 -33.63 -4.97
C GLY A 2 52.98 -32.48 -4.11
N CYS A 3 52.02 -31.64 -3.71
CA CYS A 3 52.07 -30.84 -2.49
C CYS A 3 50.64 -30.82 -1.93
N GLU A 4 50.35 -31.81 -1.09
CA GLU A 4 49.44 -31.67 0.04
C GLU A 4 50.18 -30.93 1.16
N PHE A 5 49.50 -30.15 2.00
CA PHE A 5 49.67 -30.17 3.46
C PHE A 5 48.62 -29.29 4.18
N SER A 6 47.91 -29.95 5.12
CA SER A 6 47.29 -29.52 6.39
C SER A 6 46.49 -28.21 6.50
N GLY A 7 45.31 -28.17 7.11
CA GLY A 7 44.74 -29.02 8.16
C GLY A 7 45.04 -28.44 9.55
N HIS A 8 44.13 -27.59 10.07
CA HIS A 8 44.03 -27.34 11.51
C HIS A 8 42.58 -27.39 11.99
N HIS A 9 42.41 -28.36 12.87
CA HIS A 9 41.32 -28.68 13.78
C HIS A 9 41.19 -27.60 14.87
N MET A 10 39.96 -27.22 15.25
CA MET A 10 39.54 -26.79 16.60
C MET A 10 38.00 -26.84 16.59
N SER A 11 37.39 -27.94 17.06
CA SER A 11 36.97 -28.17 18.45
C SER A 11 35.48 -27.89 18.62
N SER A 12 34.75 -29.01 18.56
CA SER A 12 33.41 -29.28 19.04
C SER A 12 33.21 -28.85 20.50
N TYR A 13 32.14 -28.13 20.77
CA TYR A 13 31.48 -28.12 22.07
C TYR A 13 30.15 -28.88 21.96
N SER A 14 30.18 -30.11 22.45
CA SER A 14 29.00 -30.87 22.86
C SER A 14 28.90 -30.81 24.39
N GLY A 15 27.68 -30.61 24.88
CA GLY A 15 27.35 -30.87 26.29
C GLY A 15 26.35 -29.87 26.88
N SER A 16 25.06 -30.18 26.81
CA SER A 16 24.40 -30.89 27.91
C SER A 16 22.87 -30.71 27.81
N SER A 17 22.22 -31.74 27.33
CA SER A 17 20.78 -31.95 27.43
C SER A 17 20.35 -32.02 28.90
N ARG A 18 19.25 -31.38 29.27
CA ARG A 18 18.32 -31.92 30.29
C ARG A 18 16.87 -31.68 29.89
N PRO A 19 15.99 -32.69 30.07
CA PRO A 19 14.61 -32.66 29.60
C PRO A 19 13.66 -32.10 30.66
N TYR A 20 12.64 -31.35 30.23
CA TYR A 20 11.47 -31.05 31.04
C TYR A 20 10.36 -32.05 30.70
N THR A 21 9.99 -32.89 31.67
CA THR A 21 8.76 -33.68 31.66
C THR A 21 7.71 -33.08 32.61
N PRO A 22 6.41 -33.30 32.33
CA PRO A 22 5.30 -32.52 32.86
C PRO A 22 4.68 -33.16 34.12
N GLN A 23 4.06 -32.35 34.97
CA GLN A 23 3.15 -32.87 36.00
C GLN A 23 2.14 -31.83 36.50
N GLY A 24 0.86 -32.23 36.49
CA GLY A 24 -0.10 -31.84 37.54
C GLY A 24 -1.27 -30.94 37.12
N THR A 25 -2.38 -31.55 36.67
CA THR A 25 -3.73 -31.12 37.06
C THR A 25 -4.03 -31.65 38.48
N PRO A 26 -4.81 -30.94 39.31
CA PRO A 26 -6.29 -31.08 39.39
C PRO A 26 -6.95 -29.70 39.64
N SER A 27 -8.26 -29.44 39.71
CA SER A 27 -9.54 -30.16 39.71
C SER A 27 -10.64 -29.11 39.50
N SER A 28 -11.81 -29.59 39.10
CA SER A 28 -13.09 -28.90 38.92
C SER A 28 -13.55 -27.98 40.07
N SER A 29 -14.24 -26.89 39.72
CA SER A 29 -15.39 -26.41 40.48
C SER A 29 -16.41 -25.73 39.57
N THR A 30 -17.58 -26.36 39.49
CA THR A 30 -18.84 -25.85 38.96
C THR A 30 -19.49 -24.85 39.92
N CYS A 31 -20.10 -23.79 39.40
CA CYS A 31 -21.39 -23.30 39.90
C CYS A 31 -22.08 -22.39 38.87
N ASP A 32 -23.25 -22.85 38.42
CA ASP A 32 -24.29 -22.09 37.74
C ASP A 32 -24.82 -20.93 38.58
N SER A 33 -25.30 -19.85 37.93
CA SER A 33 -26.72 -19.46 37.98
C SER A 33 -26.98 -18.13 37.25
N SER A 34 -27.62 -18.26 36.09
CA SER A 34 -28.83 -17.56 35.61
C SER A 34 -29.22 -16.19 36.19
N SER A 35 -29.50 -15.21 35.31
CA SER A 35 -30.86 -14.64 35.19
C SER A 35 -31.09 -13.66 34.04
N ALA A 36 -32.31 -13.75 33.53
CA ALA A 36 -33.19 -12.72 32.94
C ALA A 36 -33.12 -12.38 31.44
N LYS A 37 -34.02 -13.06 30.71
CA LYS A 37 -35.02 -12.55 29.75
C LYS A 37 -34.97 -11.05 29.40
N LEU A 38 -35.07 -10.75 28.10
CA LEU A 38 -36.21 -10.00 27.53
C LEU A 38 -36.27 -10.17 26.00
N ALA A 39 -37.50 -10.36 25.52
CA ALA A 39 -37.87 -10.42 24.12
C ALA A 39 -37.82 -9.04 23.46
N GLY A 40 -37.54 -8.99 22.16
CA GLY A 40 -37.67 -7.78 21.36
C GLY A 40 -37.13 -7.99 19.96
N GLY A 41 -37.99 -8.50 19.05
CA GLY A 41 -37.72 -8.45 17.63
C GLY A 41 -37.79 -7.01 17.14
N ALA A 42 -36.74 -6.56 16.46
CA ALA A 42 -36.75 -5.36 15.64
C ALA A 42 -35.80 -5.56 14.47
N THR A 43 -36.38 -5.70 13.29
CA THR A 43 -35.75 -5.51 11.98
C THR A 43 -35.06 -4.13 11.97
N LEU A 44 -33.75 -4.08 11.70
CA LEU A 44 -33.05 -2.83 11.46
C LEU A 44 -32.21 -2.93 10.19
N GLN A 45 -32.59 -2.05 9.26
CA GLN A 45 -31.98 -1.74 7.99
C GLN A 45 -30.50 -1.40 8.13
N GLY A 46 -29.73 -1.83 7.13
CA GLY A 46 -28.33 -1.47 6.98
C GLY A 46 -28.12 0.04 7.00
N THR A 47 -27.24 0.48 7.87
CA THR A 47 -26.63 1.80 7.84
C THR A 47 -25.13 1.58 7.75
N VAL A 48 -24.57 1.91 6.58
CA VAL A 48 -23.12 1.97 6.35
C VAL A 48 -22.62 3.18 7.13
N GLU A 49 -22.14 2.95 8.35
CA GLU A 49 -21.42 3.97 9.10
C GLU A 49 -20.04 4.17 8.47
N ARG A 50 -19.92 5.27 7.71
CA ARG A 50 -18.67 5.95 7.36
C ARG A 50 -17.77 6.05 8.59
N ARG A 51 -16.67 5.30 8.59
CA ARG A 51 -15.57 5.53 9.53
C ARG A 51 -14.93 6.90 9.30
N GLY A 52 -15.11 7.77 10.29
CA GLY A 52 -14.14 8.70 10.85
C GLY A 52 -13.24 9.46 9.89
N SER A 53 -13.69 10.64 9.45
CA SER A 53 -12.80 11.71 8.97
C SER A 53 -12.42 12.59 10.16
N LEU A 54 -11.16 12.55 10.60
CA LEU A 54 -10.67 13.29 11.77
C LEU A 54 -9.90 14.57 11.44
N LEU A 55 -10.09 15.16 10.26
CA LEU A 55 -9.65 16.52 9.96
C LEU A 55 -10.72 17.20 9.10
N LEU A 56 -11.08 18.44 9.43
CA LEU A 56 -11.82 19.29 8.50
C LEU A 56 -11.02 19.30 7.19
N PRO A 57 -11.58 18.81 6.07
CA PRO A 57 -10.81 18.68 4.86
C PRO A 57 -10.45 20.07 4.37
N SER A 58 -9.15 20.38 4.36
CA SER A 58 -8.63 21.53 3.64
C SER A 58 -9.07 21.44 2.17
N ARG A 59 -9.29 22.59 1.52
CA ARG A 59 -9.60 22.66 0.09
C ARG A 59 -8.60 21.85 -0.74
N ARG A 60 -7.32 21.82 -0.31
CA ARG A 60 -6.26 21.00 -0.92
C ARG A 60 -6.49 19.50 -0.80
N THR A 61 -6.94 19.00 0.36
CA THR A 61 -7.24 17.56 0.55
C THR A 61 -8.47 17.12 -0.23
N LEU A 62 -9.48 18.00 -0.38
CA LEU A 62 -10.66 17.74 -1.21
C LEU A 62 -10.33 17.69 -2.71
N THR A 63 -9.52 18.64 -3.20
CA THR A 63 -9.06 18.64 -4.60
C THR A 63 -8.27 17.37 -4.89
N ARG A 64 -7.39 16.96 -3.98
CA ARG A 64 -6.55 15.78 -4.14
C ARG A 64 -7.33 14.47 -4.20
N GLN A 65 -8.35 14.30 -3.34
CA GLN A 65 -9.23 13.13 -3.39
C GLN A 65 -10.00 13.06 -4.70
N ARG A 66 -10.52 14.21 -5.18
CA ARG A 66 -11.19 14.30 -6.48
C ARG A 66 -10.26 13.97 -7.64
N THR A 67 -8.99 14.37 -7.57
CA THR A 67 -7.98 14.03 -8.57
C THR A 67 -7.72 12.52 -8.64
N ILE A 68 -7.68 11.82 -7.50
CA ILE A 68 -7.51 10.36 -7.48
C ILE A 68 -8.65 9.64 -8.22
N GLU A 69 -9.90 10.07 -8.01
CA GLU A 69 -11.06 9.48 -8.71
C GLU A 69 -11.06 9.76 -10.22
N GLN A 70 -10.45 10.86 -10.66
CA GLN A 70 -10.36 11.25 -12.07
C GLN A 70 -9.29 10.47 -12.84
N VAL A 71 -8.33 9.84 -12.15
CA VAL A 71 -7.21 9.11 -12.77
C VAL A 71 -7.68 7.99 -13.68
N VAL A 72 -8.73 7.26 -13.30
CA VAL A 72 -9.28 6.15 -14.09
C VAL A 72 -9.80 6.61 -15.46
N HIS A 73 -10.41 7.78 -15.52
CA HIS A 73 -10.90 8.37 -16.77
C HIS A 73 -9.78 9.00 -17.62
N ALA A 74 -8.74 9.51 -16.97
CA ALA A 74 -7.63 10.19 -17.63
C ALA A 74 -6.55 9.23 -18.16
N ALA A 75 -6.46 8.01 -17.62
CA ALA A 75 -5.52 7.00 -18.11
C ALA A 75 -5.92 6.51 -19.52
N VAL A 76 -4.99 6.68 -20.47
CA VAL A 76 -5.19 6.34 -21.90
C VAL A 76 -4.65 4.92 -22.23
N VAL A 77 -4.09 4.21 -21.25
CA VAL A 77 -3.45 2.91 -21.48
C VAL A 77 -4.49 1.82 -21.73
N LYS A 78 -4.19 0.93 -22.68
CA LYS A 78 -5.03 -0.23 -23.01
C LYS A 78 -5.20 -1.11 -21.77
N ARG A 79 -6.42 -1.18 -21.27
CA ARG A 79 -6.80 -2.03 -20.13
C ARG A 79 -6.83 -3.48 -20.58
N GLN A 80 -5.67 -4.14 -20.57
CA GLN A 80 -5.61 -5.57 -20.81
C GLN A 80 -5.84 -6.30 -19.46
N PRO A 81 -6.75 -7.27 -19.38
CA PRO A 81 -6.99 -8.03 -18.17
C PRO A 81 -5.73 -8.74 -17.68
N LEU A 82 -5.50 -8.76 -16.36
CA LEU A 82 -4.31 -9.38 -15.76
C LEU A 82 -4.14 -10.84 -16.21
N HIS A 83 -5.21 -11.62 -16.23
CA HIS A 83 -5.18 -13.05 -16.56
C HIS A 83 -4.67 -13.36 -17.97
N GLU A 84 -4.69 -12.40 -18.91
CA GLU A 84 -4.17 -12.58 -20.27
C GLU A 84 -2.64 -12.48 -20.36
N TYR A 85 -1.98 -11.98 -19.32
CA TYR A 85 -0.51 -11.86 -19.26
C TYR A 85 0.19 -13.17 -18.87
N PHE A 86 -0.58 -14.17 -18.42
CA PHE A 86 -0.05 -15.40 -17.83
C PHE A 86 -0.58 -16.62 -18.56
N SER A 87 0.31 -17.58 -18.81
CA SER A 87 -0.07 -18.95 -19.16
C SER A 87 -0.77 -19.64 -17.99
N GLU A 88 -1.55 -20.70 -18.26
CA GLU A 88 -2.18 -21.50 -17.20
C GLU A 88 -1.16 -22.07 -16.22
N PHE A 89 0.01 -22.47 -16.70
CA PHE A 89 1.11 -22.93 -15.83
C PHE A 89 1.59 -21.83 -14.88
N GLU A 90 1.80 -20.61 -15.37
CA GLU A 90 2.22 -19.49 -14.52
C GLU A 90 1.16 -19.11 -13.50
N LYS A 91 -0.13 -19.19 -13.88
CA LYS A 91 -1.25 -18.99 -12.95
C LYS A 91 -1.22 -20.02 -11.84
N ASP A 92 -1.10 -21.30 -12.17
CA ASP A 92 -1.02 -22.40 -11.20
C ASP A 92 0.17 -22.21 -10.25
N VAL A 93 1.32 -21.79 -10.77
CA VAL A 93 2.52 -21.47 -9.97
C VAL A 93 2.23 -20.32 -9.00
N LEU A 94 1.68 -19.21 -9.47
CA LEU A 94 1.37 -18.04 -8.64
C LEU A 94 0.35 -18.38 -7.54
N ILE A 95 -0.72 -19.07 -7.91
CA ILE A 95 -1.80 -19.47 -7.01
C ILE A 95 -1.29 -20.43 -5.93
N SER A 96 -0.55 -21.48 -6.33
CA SER A 96 -0.04 -22.49 -5.39
C SER A 96 1.01 -21.93 -4.44
N THR A 97 1.94 -21.13 -4.96
CA THR A 97 2.98 -20.51 -4.12
C THR A 97 2.42 -19.42 -3.21
N TRP A 98 1.39 -18.67 -3.64
CA TRP A 98 0.68 -17.75 -2.77
C TRP A 98 0.04 -18.48 -1.58
N LYS A 99 -0.65 -19.60 -1.85
CA LYS A 99 -1.23 -20.45 -0.79
C LYS A 99 -0.17 -20.96 0.18
N ALA A 100 1.00 -21.38 -0.32
CA ALA A 100 2.12 -21.79 0.53
C ALA A 100 2.63 -20.63 1.40
N LEU A 101 2.83 -19.45 0.81
CA LEU A 101 3.28 -18.25 1.51
C LEU A 101 2.35 -17.85 2.66
N LEU A 102 1.04 -17.91 2.45
CA LEU A 102 0.04 -17.61 3.48
C LEU A 102 0.13 -18.56 4.70
N LEU A 103 0.73 -19.75 4.57
CA LEU A 103 0.92 -20.67 5.69
C LEU A 103 2.11 -20.32 6.57
N TYR A 104 3.11 -19.58 6.04
CA TYR A 104 4.35 -19.29 6.78
C TYR A 104 4.18 -18.18 7.82
N THR A 105 3.45 -17.12 7.48
CA THR A 105 3.26 -15.96 8.36
C THR A 105 2.00 -15.21 7.94
N ASN A 106 1.49 -14.32 8.78
CA ASN A 106 0.48 -13.34 8.40
C ASN A 106 1.07 -11.92 8.28
N GLU A 107 2.40 -11.80 8.39
CA GLU A 107 3.12 -10.53 8.48
C GLU A 107 3.97 -10.23 7.24
N HIS A 108 3.64 -10.79 6.07
CA HIS A 108 4.42 -10.59 4.84
C HIS A 108 4.64 -9.11 4.55
N GLY A 109 3.58 -8.31 4.67
CA GLY A 109 3.66 -6.86 4.44
C GLY A 109 4.68 -6.18 5.33
N ALA A 110 4.77 -6.57 6.60
CA ALA A 110 5.76 -6.01 7.53
C ALA A 110 7.18 -6.39 7.11
N LEU A 111 7.43 -7.66 6.76
CA LEU A 111 8.74 -8.11 6.27
C LEU A 111 9.17 -7.35 5.00
N ILE A 112 8.25 -7.21 4.04
CA ILE A 112 8.48 -6.51 2.77
C ILE A 112 8.82 -5.04 3.00
N PHE A 113 8.02 -4.34 3.81
CA PHE A 113 8.24 -2.90 4.05
C PHE A 113 9.51 -2.65 4.87
N ARG A 114 9.84 -3.56 5.79
CA ARG A 114 11.10 -3.54 6.55
C ARG A 114 12.27 -3.61 5.58
N LEU A 115 12.29 -4.63 4.72
CA LEU A 115 13.35 -4.83 3.77
C LEU A 115 13.42 -3.71 2.73
N ALA A 116 12.28 -3.16 2.29
CA ALA A 116 12.25 -2.00 1.40
C ALA A 116 12.90 -0.77 2.05
N ALA A 117 12.60 -0.49 3.32
CA ALA A 117 13.18 0.64 4.06
C ALA A 117 14.68 0.45 4.36
N GLU A 118 15.16 -0.78 4.48
CA GLU A 118 16.59 -1.11 4.55
C GLU A 118 17.27 -0.90 3.19
N MET A 119 16.63 -1.33 2.11
CA MET A 119 17.13 -1.18 0.74
C MET A 119 17.14 0.28 0.24
N CYS A 120 16.23 1.12 0.73
CA CYS A 120 16.09 2.53 0.35
C CYS A 120 15.66 3.36 1.58
N PRO A 121 16.62 3.90 2.36
CA PRO A 121 16.33 4.67 3.57
C PRO A 121 15.47 5.91 3.35
N GLU A 122 15.40 6.45 2.13
CA GLU A 122 14.53 7.56 1.77
C GLU A 122 13.04 7.21 1.89
N LEU A 123 12.68 5.92 1.83
CA LEU A 123 11.32 5.46 2.09
C LEU A 123 10.88 5.73 3.53
N LYS A 124 11.82 5.83 4.48
CA LYS A 124 11.52 6.15 5.87
C LYS A 124 10.86 7.53 5.98
N ALA A 125 11.35 8.50 5.20
CA ALA A 125 10.78 9.84 5.13
C ALA A 125 9.42 9.86 4.42
N ALA A 126 9.25 9.09 3.34
CA ALA A 126 8.00 9.04 2.58
C ALA A 126 6.83 8.45 3.41
N TYR A 127 7.09 7.40 4.19
CA TYR A 127 6.06 6.76 5.02
C TYR A 127 5.95 7.31 6.44
N ASN A 128 6.72 8.37 6.76
CA ASN A 128 6.79 8.97 8.10
C ASN A 128 6.96 7.91 9.20
N VAL A 129 7.96 7.03 9.02
CA VAL A 129 8.22 5.90 9.93
C VAL A 129 9.27 6.29 10.96
N GLU A 130 8.88 6.26 12.23
CA GLU A 130 9.80 6.34 13.36
C GLU A 130 10.32 4.94 13.67
N PHE A 131 11.64 4.75 13.58
CA PHE A 131 12.33 3.54 14.02
C PHE A 131 12.92 3.80 15.42
N ASP A 132 12.92 2.80 16.32
CA ASP A 132 13.55 2.96 17.64
C ASP A 132 15.10 2.96 17.52
N ARG A 133 15.76 3.49 18.54
CA ARG A 133 17.21 3.69 18.66
C ARG A 133 18.04 2.40 18.60
N ASP A 134 17.41 1.24 18.73
CA ASP A 134 18.07 -0.08 18.69
C ASP A 134 18.05 -0.71 17.28
N ASP A 135 17.76 0.07 16.23
CA ASP A 135 17.54 -0.40 14.85
C ASP A 135 16.41 -1.43 14.72
N GLU A 136 15.61 -1.63 15.78
CA GLU A 136 14.44 -2.50 15.75
C GLU A 136 13.29 -1.78 15.04
N ILE A 137 12.75 -2.44 14.02
CA ILE A 137 11.77 -1.85 13.11
C ILE A 137 10.39 -1.85 13.77
N VAL A 138 10.07 -0.72 14.40
CA VAL A 138 8.73 -0.43 14.92
C VAL A 138 7.90 0.20 13.81
N PHE A 139 6.92 -0.55 13.30
CA PHE A 139 6.01 -0.03 12.29
C PHE A 139 5.08 1.02 12.91
N SER A 140 5.11 2.24 12.38
CA SER A 140 4.04 3.21 12.66
C SER A 140 2.69 2.64 12.24
N SER A 141 1.61 3.08 12.88
CA SER A 141 0.25 2.65 12.52
C SER A 141 -0.10 2.93 11.06
N TYR A 142 0.54 3.92 10.42
CA TYR A 142 0.42 4.23 9.00
C TYR A 142 1.17 3.22 8.14
N ALA A 143 2.43 2.90 8.45
CA ALA A 143 3.21 1.94 7.69
C ALA A 143 2.58 0.53 7.73
N LEU A 144 1.96 0.16 8.86
CA LEU A 144 1.20 -1.09 8.97
C LEU A 144 -0.09 -1.10 8.13
N GLN A 145 -0.74 0.06 7.95
CA GLN A 145 -1.88 0.17 7.05
C GLN A 145 -1.47 0.01 5.59
N TYR A 146 -0.38 0.67 5.18
CA TYR A 146 0.16 0.52 3.83
C TYR A 146 0.64 -0.89 3.53
N SER A 147 1.27 -1.55 4.50
CA SER A 147 1.73 -2.92 4.32
C SER A 147 0.57 -3.92 4.16
N ARG A 148 -0.51 -3.75 4.94
CA ARG A 148 -1.75 -4.53 4.77
C ARG A 148 -2.42 -4.26 3.43
N ALA A 149 -2.51 -2.99 3.03
CA ALA A 149 -3.07 -2.63 1.73
C ALA A 149 -2.26 -3.22 0.57
N TYR A 150 -0.93 -3.25 0.67
CA TYR A 150 -0.07 -3.88 -0.32
C TYR A 150 -0.30 -5.40 -0.41
N VAL A 151 -0.37 -6.09 0.73
CA VAL A 151 -0.67 -7.53 0.75
C VAL A 151 -2.07 -7.82 0.17
N SER A 152 -3.07 -7.00 0.51
CA SER A 152 -4.42 -7.11 -0.08
C SER A 152 -4.40 -6.92 -1.59
N LEU A 153 -3.60 -5.98 -2.10
CA LEU A 153 -3.45 -5.76 -3.54
C LEU A 153 -2.87 -6.99 -4.26
N ILE A 154 -1.92 -7.69 -3.62
CA ILE A 154 -1.37 -8.94 -4.15
C ILE A 154 -2.43 -10.06 -4.11
N ASP A 155 -3.19 -10.15 -3.02
CA ASP A 155 -4.28 -11.14 -2.89
C ASP A 155 -5.34 -10.92 -3.99
N ASP A 156 -5.78 -9.68 -4.18
CA ASP A 156 -6.70 -9.31 -5.26
C ASP A 156 -6.13 -9.65 -6.65
N ALA A 157 -4.82 -9.52 -6.84
CA ALA A 157 -4.15 -9.89 -8.09
C ALA A 157 -4.24 -11.41 -8.32
N ILE A 158 -3.96 -12.22 -7.29
CA ILE A 158 -4.04 -13.69 -7.37
C ILE A 158 -5.49 -14.13 -7.60
N LEU A 159 -6.45 -13.56 -6.88
CA LEU A 159 -7.88 -13.83 -7.09
C LEU A 159 -8.32 -13.48 -8.52
N SER A 160 -7.80 -12.39 -9.08
CA SER A 160 -8.08 -11.98 -10.46
C SER A 160 -7.46 -12.89 -11.52
N LEU A 161 -6.52 -13.76 -11.16
CA LEU A 161 -6.00 -14.83 -12.04
C LEU A 161 -6.91 -16.06 -12.04
N GLU A 162 -7.52 -16.41 -10.90
CA GLU A 162 -8.48 -17.51 -10.77
C GLU A 162 -9.84 -17.14 -11.40
N ASP A 163 -10.37 -15.97 -11.07
CA ASP A 163 -11.64 -15.45 -11.56
C ASP A 163 -11.48 -13.98 -11.99
N PRO A 164 -11.39 -13.68 -13.30
CA PRO A 164 -11.13 -12.33 -13.80
C PRO A 164 -12.12 -11.29 -13.25
N GLN A 165 -11.63 -10.45 -12.34
CA GLN A 165 -12.43 -9.38 -11.75
C GLN A 165 -12.45 -8.15 -12.67
N GLU A 166 -13.65 -7.66 -12.99
CA GLU A 166 -13.80 -6.35 -13.61
C GLU A 166 -13.26 -5.26 -12.67
N GLY A 167 -12.42 -4.37 -13.18
CA GLY A 167 -11.93 -3.21 -12.43
C GLY A 167 -10.66 -3.44 -11.61
N PHE A 168 -10.06 -4.65 -11.59
CA PHE A 168 -8.76 -4.84 -10.91
C PHE A 168 -7.70 -3.84 -11.41
N TYR A 169 -7.62 -3.65 -12.73
CA TYR A 169 -6.73 -2.64 -13.34
C TYR A 169 -6.97 -1.23 -12.75
N ASP A 170 -8.24 -0.83 -12.63
CA ASP A 170 -8.62 0.49 -12.12
C ASP A 170 -8.25 0.63 -10.63
N SER A 171 -8.42 -0.43 -9.84
CA SER A 171 -7.99 -0.48 -8.44
C SER A 171 -6.48 -0.29 -8.28
N VAL A 172 -5.67 -0.98 -9.08
CA VAL A 172 -4.19 -0.82 -9.06
C VAL A 172 -3.79 0.59 -9.48
N LEU A 173 -4.48 1.15 -10.48
CA LEU A 173 -4.25 2.51 -10.96
C LEU A 173 -4.55 3.56 -9.86
N ILE A 174 -5.67 3.41 -9.15
CA ILE A 174 -6.06 4.24 -8.00
C ILE A 174 -5.05 4.09 -6.85
N ALA A 175 -4.54 2.88 -6.60
CA ALA A 175 -3.51 2.65 -5.60
C ALA A 175 -2.22 3.43 -5.94
N GLY A 176 -1.80 3.40 -7.21
CA GLY A 176 -0.67 4.20 -7.72
C GLY A 176 -0.84 5.71 -7.53
N ALA A 177 -2.03 6.23 -7.88
CA ALA A 177 -2.38 7.63 -7.64
C ALA A 177 -2.37 8.00 -6.16
N SER A 178 -2.94 7.15 -5.31
CA SER A 178 -2.99 7.35 -3.85
C SER A 178 -1.60 7.39 -3.23
N GLN A 179 -0.65 6.58 -3.73
CA GLN A 179 0.75 6.62 -3.31
C GLN A 179 1.45 7.89 -3.79
N ALA A 180 1.23 8.34 -5.03
CA ALA A 180 1.82 9.58 -5.57
C ALA A 180 1.41 10.82 -4.78
N ALA A 181 0.24 10.73 -4.16
CA ALA A 181 -0.28 11.73 -3.27
C ALA A 181 0.62 11.88 -2.00
N ILE A 182 1.28 10.83 -1.53
CA ILE A 182 2.13 10.88 -0.33
C ILE A 182 3.34 11.82 -0.54
N PRO A 183 3.61 12.76 0.38
CA PRO A 183 4.77 13.64 0.27
C PRO A 183 6.08 12.87 0.10
N HIS A 184 6.95 13.34 -0.80
CA HIS A 184 8.26 12.73 -1.10
C HIS A 184 8.22 11.32 -1.71
N MET A 185 7.04 10.78 -2.04
CA MET A 185 6.93 9.52 -2.77
C MET A 185 7.46 9.69 -4.20
N LYS A 186 8.21 8.70 -4.67
CA LYS A 186 8.76 8.65 -6.04
C LYS A 186 8.29 7.38 -6.74
N PRO A 187 7.96 7.42 -8.05
CA PRO A 187 7.56 6.21 -8.79
C PRO A 187 8.61 5.08 -8.75
N ASP A 188 9.90 5.42 -8.70
CA ASP A 188 10.98 4.42 -8.62
C ASP A 188 10.95 3.58 -7.34
N TYR A 189 10.28 4.06 -6.29
CA TYR A 189 10.11 3.31 -5.05
C TYR A 189 9.26 2.05 -5.24
N PHE A 190 8.36 2.01 -6.23
CA PHE A 190 7.62 0.79 -6.56
C PHE A 190 8.55 -0.36 -6.98
N LYS A 191 9.67 -0.05 -7.64
CA LYS A 191 10.69 -1.05 -8.01
C LYS A 191 11.43 -1.57 -6.77
N VAL A 192 11.64 -0.73 -5.77
CA VAL A 192 12.22 -1.14 -4.48
C VAL A 192 11.30 -2.13 -3.78
N PHE A 193 9.99 -1.83 -3.72
CA PHE A 193 9.00 -2.77 -3.20
C PHE A 193 9.02 -4.10 -3.95
N LYS A 194 8.94 -4.10 -5.29
CA LYS A 194 9.06 -5.33 -6.09
C LYS A 194 10.27 -6.18 -5.67
N ARG A 195 11.45 -5.55 -5.55
CA ARG A 195 12.69 -6.27 -5.18
C ARG A 195 12.62 -6.81 -3.75
N ALA A 196 12.12 -6.02 -2.81
CA ALA A 196 11.93 -6.45 -1.43
C ALA A 196 10.94 -7.64 -1.35
N THR A 197 9.87 -7.62 -2.14
CA THR A 197 8.91 -8.71 -2.17
C THR A 197 9.53 -10.00 -2.70
N LEU A 198 10.25 -9.93 -3.83
CA LEU A 198 10.99 -11.09 -4.38
C LEU A 198 11.98 -11.69 -3.40
N THR A 199 12.75 -10.84 -2.72
CA THR A 199 13.72 -11.28 -1.71
C THR A 199 13.01 -11.90 -0.49
N THR A 200 11.85 -11.37 -0.11
CA THR A 200 11.05 -11.91 1.00
C THR A 200 10.49 -13.29 0.66
N TRP A 201 9.91 -13.48 -0.52
CA TRP A 201 9.42 -14.81 -0.92
C TRP A 201 10.54 -15.82 -1.08
N GLU A 202 11.70 -15.43 -1.60
CA GLU A 202 12.90 -16.28 -1.66
C GLU A 202 13.30 -16.78 -0.27
N GLY A 203 13.30 -15.89 0.73
CA GLY A 203 13.59 -16.25 2.12
C GLY A 203 12.53 -17.14 2.77
N LEU A 204 11.26 -17.01 2.39
CA LEU A 204 10.16 -17.79 2.96
C LEU A 204 10.00 -19.17 2.32
N LEU A 205 10.11 -19.25 1.00
CA LEU A 205 9.93 -20.48 0.22
C LEU A 205 11.22 -21.32 0.13
N GLY A 206 12.39 -20.69 0.30
CA GLY A 206 13.67 -21.39 0.26
C GLY A 206 13.89 -22.14 -1.05
N GLU A 207 14.10 -23.45 -0.98
CA GLU A 207 14.33 -24.31 -2.16
C GLU A 207 13.13 -24.37 -3.11
N GLU A 208 11.92 -24.09 -2.62
CA GLU A 208 10.71 -24.03 -3.46
C GLU A 208 10.64 -22.75 -4.31
N PHE A 209 11.49 -21.75 -4.05
CA PHE A 209 11.60 -20.55 -4.87
C PHE A 209 12.41 -20.81 -6.15
N THR A 210 11.89 -21.69 -7.00
CA THR A 210 12.54 -22.11 -8.25
C THR A 210 12.59 -20.98 -9.28
N GLY A 211 13.31 -21.22 -10.39
CA GLY A 211 13.39 -20.27 -11.50
C GLY A 211 12.03 -19.90 -12.08
N ASP A 212 11.12 -20.88 -12.20
CA ASP A 212 9.76 -20.67 -12.73
C ASP A 212 8.92 -19.86 -11.76
N VAL A 213 9.00 -20.15 -10.46
CA VAL A 213 8.33 -19.37 -9.40
C VAL A 213 8.79 -17.91 -9.43
N LYS A 214 10.11 -17.70 -9.45
CA LYS A 214 10.71 -16.37 -9.52
C LYS A 214 10.26 -15.61 -10.77
N SER A 215 10.24 -16.28 -11.93
CA SER A 215 9.83 -15.66 -13.20
C SER A 215 8.36 -15.25 -13.17
N ALA A 216 7.46 -16.12 -12.72
CA ALA A 216 6.03 -15.83 -12.64
C ALA A 216 5.73 -14.66 -11.69
N TRP A 217 6.33 -14.66 -10.50
CA TRP A 217 6.20 -13.54 -9.54
C TRP A 217 6.80 -12.23 -10.06
N GLN A 218 7.91 -12.29 -10.79
CA GLN A 218 8.49 -11.11 -11.43
C GLN A 218 7.52 -10.49 -12.43
N THR A 219 6.91 -11.30 -13.30
CA THR A 219 5.93 -10.83 -14.29
C THR A 219 4.71 -10.20 -13.62
N LEU A 220 4.16 -10.83 -12.58
CA LEU A 220 3.02 -10.29 -11.81
C LEU A 220 3.35 -8.92 -11.20
N LEU A 221 4.51 -8.80 -10.58
CA LEU A 221 4.91 -7.54 -9.96
C LEU A 221 5.28 -6.48 -10.98
N ASP A 222 5.85 -6.84 -12.13
CA ASP A 222 6.11 -5.89 -13.21
C ASP A 222 4.80 -5.30 -13.73
N TYR A 223 3.76 -6.12 -13.88
CA TYR A 223 2.43 -5.63 -14.19
C TYR A 223 1.93 -4.65 -13.13
N VAL A 224 1.94 -5.04 -11.85
CA VAL A 224 1.45 -4.18 -10.75
C VAL A 224 2.23 -2.86 -10.70
N VAL A 225 3.56 -2.91 -10.76
CA VAL A 225 4.43 -1.73 -10.75
C VAL A 225 4.17 -0.83 -11.96
N ALA A 226 3.98 -1.39 -13.15
CA ALA A 226 3.70 -0.61 -14.35
C ALA A 226 2.36 0.14 -14.23
N VAL A 227 1.31 -0.51 -13.75
CA VAL A 227 -0.01 0.12 -13.58
C VAL A 227 0.02 1.14 -12.44
N MET A 228 0.69 0.86 -11.32
CA MET A 228 0.87 1.84 -10.23
C MET A 228 1.65 3.07 -10.69
N ALA A 229 2.73 2.88 -11.47
CA ALA A 229 3.52 3.97 -12.02
C ALA A 229 2.70 4.83 -12.98
N GLU A 230 1.82 4.23 -13.79
CA GLU A 230 0.89 4.97 -14.64
C GLU A 230 -0.11 5.78 -13.82
N GLY A 231 -0.73 5.17 -12.79
CA GLY A 231 -1.65 5.89 -11.90
C GLY A 231 -0.97 7.06 -11.19
N SER A 232 0.27 6.87 -10.76
CA SER A 232 1.10 7.93 -10.18
C SER A 232 1.39 9.06 -11.18
N ARG A 233 1.75 8.71 -12.42
CA ARG A 233 2.02 9.68 -13.49
C ARG A 233 0.79 10.52 -13.82
N VAL A 234 -0.37 9.88 -13.97
CA VAL A 234 -1.64 10.57 -14.26
C VAL A 234 -2.02 11.51 -13.12
N PHE A 235 -1.89 11.07 -11.86
CA PHE A 235 -2.16 11.92 -10.69
C PHE A 235 -1.31 13.19 -10.69
N VAL A 236 0.01 13.05 -10.91
CA VAL A 236 0.94 14.20 -10.90
C VAL A 236 0.59 15.20 -12.02
N GLU A 237 0.25 14.70 -13.20
CA GLU A 237 -0.14 15.55 -14.34
C GLU A 237 -1.46 16.29 -14.08
N GLU A 238 -2.43 15.62 -13.46
CA GLU A 238 -3.71 16.23 -13.08
C GLU A 238 -3.57 17.27 -11.96
N GLU A 239 -2.70 17.04 -10.98
CA GLU A 239 -2.38 18.01 -9.93
C GLU A 239 -1.68 19.26 -10.52
N ARG A 240 -0.75 19.05 -11.46
CA ARG A 240 -0.09 20.13 -12.22
C ARG A 240 -1.10 20.94 -13.04
N ARG A 241 -2.06 20.28 -13.69
CA ARG A 241 -3.13 20.96 -14.45
C ARG A 241 -4.05 21.78 -13.55
N SER A 242 -4.44 21.21 -12.42
CA SER A 242 -5.33 21.87 -11.45
C SER A 242 -4.70 23.11 -10.82
N THR A 243 -3.39 23.08 -10.54
CA THR A 243 -2.64 24.22 -9.99
C THR A 243 -2.48 25.36 -10.99
N LEU A 244 -2.29 25.05 -12.28
CA LEU A 244 -2.25 26.07 -13.34
C LEU A 244 -3.61 26.75 -13.52
N ASN A 245 -4.70 25.99 -13.60
CA ASN A 245 -6.04 26.55 -13.77
C ASN A 245 -6.44 27.46 -12.59
N ALA A 246 -6.06 27.08 -11.35
CA ALA A 246 -6.32 27.91 -10.17
C ALA A 246 -5.54 29.24 -10.20
N SER A 247 -4.37 29.29 -10.85
CA SER A 247 -3.57 30.51 -10.98
C SER A 247 -4.03 31.46 -12.09
N GLU A 248 -4.86 30.98 -13.01
CA GLU A 248 -5.48 31.80 -14.06
C GLU A 248 -6.73 32.51 -13.54
N ASP A 249 -7.53 31.87 -12.68
CA ASP A 249 -8.69 32.51 -12.04
C ASP A 249 -8.29 33.69 -11.13
N ASP A 250 -7.18 33.58 -10.39
CA ASP A 250 -6.67 34.69 -9.55
C ASP A 250 -6.18 35.91 -10.37
N LYS A 251 -5.84 35.73 -11.66
CA LYS A 251 -5.43 36.84 -12.54
C LYS A 251 -6.61 37.58 -13.18
N VAL A 252 -7.81 36.99 -13.17
CA VAL A 252 -9.02 37.63 -13.72
C VAL A 252 -9.61 38.62 -12.72
N ASP A 253 -9.43 38.40 -11.42
CA ASP A 253 -9.97 39.28 -10.38
C ASP A 253 -9.18 40.59 -10.19
N GLU A 254 -7.89 40.62 -10.52
CA GLU A 254 -7.09 41.86 -10.42
C GLU A 254 -7.43 42.86 -11.55
N HIS A 255 -7.96 42.38 -12.68
CA HIS A 255 -8.32 43.24 -13.80
C HIS A 255 -9.73 43.87 -13.68
N CYS A 256 -10.63 43.27 -12.89
CA CYS A 256 -11.97 43.80 -12.66
C CYS A 256 -12.01 44.93 -11.61
N CYS A 257 -11.04 44.99 -10.70
CA CYS A 257 -11.04 45.97 -9.61
C CYS A 257 -10.55 47.38 -10.01
N VAL A 258 -9.98 47.56 -11.21
CA VAL A 258 -9.41 48.86 -11.64
C VAL A 258 -10.43 49.74 -12.38
N ASN A 259 -11.54 49.19 -12.89
CA ASN A 259 -12.45 49.92 -13.77
C ASN A 259 -13.67 50.58 -13.09
N HIS A 260 -13.81 50.52 -11.76
CA HIS A 260 -14.98 51.10 -11.07
C HIS A 260 -14.71 52.33 -10.18
N ARG A 261 -13.56 52.99 -10.35
CA ARG A 261 -13.19 54.15 -9.51
C ARG A 261 -12.91 55.45 -10.26
N LEU A 262 -13.71 55.77 -11.28
CA LEU A 262 -13.79 57.12 -11.84
C LEU A 262 -15.21 57.37 -12.33
N ASP A 263 -16.13 57.74 -11.43
CA ASP A 263 -17.33 58.51 -11.77
C ASP A 263 -18.02 58.99 -10.48
N PHE A 264 -17.46 60.04 -9.88
CA PHE A 264 -18.23 60.95 -9.01
C PHE A 264 -17.56 62.32 -9.04
N ALA A 265 -17.73 63.02 -10.17
CA ALA A 265 -17.47 64.45 -10.25
C ALA A 265 -18.75 65.21 -9.84
N ALA A 266 -18.69 65.91 -8.71
CA ALA A 266 -19.73 66.82 -8.24
C ALA A 266 -19.85 68.07 -9.12
N PRO A 267 -21.06 68.64 -9.35
CA PRO A 267 -21.17 69.96 -9.94
C PRO A 267 -21.19 71.06 -8.87
N THR A 268 -20.27 72.00 -9.04
CA THR A 268 -20.12 73.23 -8.27
C THR A 268 -21.16 74.29 -8.71
N THR A 269 -21.81 74.91 -7.73
CA THR A 269 -22.47 76.23 -7.67
C THR A 269 -22.90 76.98 -8.95
N ARG A 270 -24.12 77.55 -8.91
CA ARG A 270 -24.40 78.83 -9.60
C ARG A 270 -25.22 79.77 -8.73
N LYS A 271 -24.62 80.91 -8.38
CA LYS A 271 -25.31 82.13 -7.94
C LYS A 271 -25.97 82.79 -9.16
N GLN A 272 -27.21 83.25 -8.99
CA GLN A 272 -27.66 84.63 -9.29
C GLN A 272 -28.96 84.89 -8.56
#